data_AF-A0A0L9ULW5-F1
#
_entry.id   AF-A0A0L9ULW5-F1
#
_cell.length_a   1.000
_cell.length_b   1.000
_cell.length_c   1.000
_cell.angle_alpha   90.00
_cell.angle_beta   90.00
_cell.angle_gamma   90.00
#
_symmetry.space_group_name_H-M   'P 1'
#
loop_
_entity.id
_entity.type
_entity.pdbx_description
1 polymer ?
#
loop_
_entity_poly.entity_id
_entity_poly.type
_entity_poly.pdbx_seq_one_letter_code
_entity_poly.pdbx_strand_id
1 'polypeptide(L)'
;MEEPTTQNTKLIQRKGELTEEKDALATQLEEANNEVFNEHQAGFQKALTQAAFFYKILLNEDNFDVYKDIYHDQLVNIQDISNEDAKEELDAGLLLKTG
;
A
#
# COMPACT_ATOMS: atom_id res chain seq x y z
N MET A 1 10.55 -51.25 7.41
CA MET A 1 11.29 -50.01 7.10
C MET A 1 11.18 -49.82 5.59
N GLU A 2 10.66 -48.70 5.11
CA GLU A 2 10.72 -48.41 3.67
C GLU A 2 12.18 -48.20 3.24
N GLU A 3 12.54 -48.63 2.03
CA GLU A 3 13.89 -48.40 1.52
C GLU A 3 14.17 -46.90 1.34
N PRO A 4 15.40 -46.43 1.66
CA PRO A 4 15.78 -45.03 1.55
C PRO A 4 15.61 -44.46 0.12
N THR A 5 15.71 -45.31 -0.90
CA THR A 5 15.48 -44.94 -2.30
C THR A 5 14.03 -44.52 -2.54
N THR A 6 13.07 -45.24 -1.97
CA THR A 6 11.63 -44.94 -2.08
C THR A 6 11.27 -43.62 -1.40
N GLN A 7 11.87 -43.34 -0.25
CA GLN A 7 11.65 -42.06 0.44
C GLN A 7 12.22 -40.87 -0.34
N ASN A 8 13.42 -41.00 -0.93
CA ASN A 8 14.00 -39.95 -1.75
C ASN A 8 13.14 -39.62 -2.98
N THR A 9 12.58 -40.62 -3.65
CA THR A 9 11.67 -40.39 -4.79
C THR A 9 10.42 -39.62 -4.38
N LYS A 10 9.80 -39.99 -3.24
CA LYS A 10 8.62 -39.26 -2.70
C LYS A 10 8.96 -37.81 -2.38
N LEU A 11 10.13 -37.53 -1.81
CA LEU A 11 10.56 -36.17 -1.48
C LEU A 11 10.81 -35.30 -2.71
N ILE A 12 11.40 -35.87 -3.76
CA ILE A 12 11.62 -35.16 -5.04
C ILE A 12 10.28 -34.79 -5.67
N GLN A 13 9.34 -35.75 -5.72
CA GLN A 13 8.01 -35.50 -6.24
C GLN A 13 7.29 -34.40 -5.43
N ARG A 14 7.30 -34.52 -4.10
CA ARG A 14 6.65 -33.52 -3.24
C ARG A 14 7.26 -32.13 -3.39
N LYS A 15 8.58 -32.04 -3.56
CA LYS A 15 9.26 -30.77 -3.83
C LYS A 15 8.83 -30.18 -5.16
N GLY A 16 8.64 -30.99 -6.20
CA GLY A 16 8.10 -30.57 -7.50
C GLY A 16 6.70 -29.97 -7.33
N GLU A 17 5.79 -30.73 -6.73
CA GLU A 17 4.41 -30.29 -6.45
C GLU A 17 4.36 -28.98 -5.66
N LEU A 18 5.18 -28.86 -4.60
CA LEU A 18 5.26 -27.63 -3.80
C LEU A 18 5.81 -26.44 -4.60
N THR A 19 6.69 -26.69 -5.58
CA THR A 19 7.24 -25.63 -6.41
C THR A 19 6.18 -25.11 -7.39
N GLU A 20 5.44 -26.03 -8.03
CA GLU A 20 4.32 -25.71 -8.91
C GLU A 20 3.20 -24.97 -8.17
N GLU A 21 2.83 -25.44 -6.97
CA GLU A 21 1.82 -24.78 -6.12
C GLU A 21 2.27 -23.37 -5.73
N LYS A 22 3.54 -23.21 -5.33
CA LYS A 22 4.10 -21.90 -4.96
C LYS A 22 4.12 -20.93 -6.15
N ASP A 23 4.47 -21.41 -7.35
CA ASP A 23 4.48 -20.58 -8.56
C ASP A 23 3.04 -20.18 -8.96
N ALA A 24 2.08 -21.11 -8.88
CA ALA A 24 0.66 -20.81 -9.14
C ALA A 24 0.09 -19.78 -8.16
N LEU A 25 0.40 -19.90 -6.86
CA LEU A 25 -0.02 -18.94 -5.85
C LEU A 25 0.61 -17.56 -6.06
N ALA A 26 1.87 -17.49 -6.51
CA ALA A 26 2.52 -16.23 -6.83
C ALA A 26 1.83 -15.51 -7.99
N THR A 27 1.44 -16.25 -9.04
CA THR A 27 0.67 -15.69 -10.16
C THR A 27 -0.70 -15.18 -9.69
N GLN A 28 -1.44 -15.96 -8.90
CA GLN A 28 -2.75 -15.52 -8.38
C GLN A 28 -2.64 -14.28 -7.50
N LEU A 29 -1.58 -14.16 -6.70
CA LEU A 29 -1.34 -12.98 -5.89
C LEU A 29 -1.07 -11.74 -6.75
N GLU A 30 -0.28 -11.89 -7.81
CA GLU A 30 -0.02 -10.80 -8.76
C GLU A 30 -1.30 -10.36 -9.47
N GLU A 31 -2.10 -11.31 -9.96
CA GLU A 31 -3.39 -11.04 -10.61
C GLU A 31 -4.34 -10.30 -9.68
N ALA A 32 -4.53 -10.78 -8.45
CA ALA A 32 -5.39 -10.13 -7.46
C ALA A 32 -4.91 -8.71 -7.10
N ASN A 33 -3.60 -8.52 -6.93
CA ASN A 33 -3.04 -7.20 -6.68
C ASN A 33 -3.27 -6.24 -7.85
N ASN A 34 -3.11 -6.72 -9.08
CA ASN A 34 -3.35 -5.93 -10.29
C ASN A 34 -4.83 -5.56 -10.43
N GLU A 35 -5.76 -6.49 -10.16
CA GLU A 35 -7.18 -6.20 -10.18
C GLU A 35 -7.56 -5.10 -9.18
N VAL A 36 -7.13 -5.24 -7.93
CA VAL A 36 -7.39 -4.24 -6.87
C VAL A 36 -6.79 -2.89 -7.25
N PHE A 37 -5.54 -2.86 -7.72
CA PHE A 37 -4.87 -1.63 -8.13
C PHE A 37 -5.62 -0.95 -9.28
N ASN A 38 -5.98 -1.71 -10.32
CA ASN A 38 -6.66 -1.18 -11.50
C ASN A 38 -8.05 -0.62 -11.16
N GLU A 39 -8.81 -1.30 -10.30
CA GLU A 39 -10.12 -0.81 -9.84
C GLU A 39 -9.99 0.52 -9.09
N HIS A 40 -9.04 0.60 -8.14
CA HIS A 40 -8.79 1.83 -7.38
C HIS A 40 -8.30 2.96 -8.27
N GLN A 41 -7.38 2.69 -9.20
CA GLN A 41 -6.89 3.67 -10.15
C GLN A 41 -8.03 4.20 -11.04
N ALA A 42 -8.89 3.32 -11.54
CA ALA A 42 -10.03 3.72 -12.36
C ALA A 42 -11.05 4.54 -11.54
N GLY A 43 -11.33 4.14 -10.30
CA GLY A 43 -12.19 4.89 -9.38
C GLY A 43 -11.65 6.29 -9.09
N PHE A 44 -10.36 6.38 -8.78
CA PHE A 44 -9.67 7.63 -8.52
C PHE A 44 -9.70 8.57 -9.73
N GLN A 45 -9.37 8.08 -10.92
CA GLN A 45 -9.42 8.87 -12.16
C GLN A 45 -10.82 9.38 -12.49
N LYS A 46 -11.86 8.54 -12.27
CA LYS A 46 -13.26 8.94 -12.41
C LYS A 46 -13.62 10.06 -11.45
N ALA A 47 -13.28 9.93 -10.17
CA ALA A 47 -13.55 10.94 -9.15
C ALA A 47 -12.82 12.26 -9.46
N LEU A 48 -11.54 12.19 -9.84
CA LEU A 48 -10.74 13.35 -10.19
C LEU A 48 -11.32 14.11 -11.41
N THR A 49 -11.75 13.37 -12.43
CA THR A 49 -12.40 13.95 -13.62
C THR A 49 -13.73 14.63 -13.26
N GLN A 50 -14.53 14.01 -12.40
CA GLN A 50 -15.79 14.62 -11.92
C GLN A 50 -15.51 15.89 -11.11
N ALA A 51 -14.54 15.87 -10.22
CA ALA A 51 -14.14 17.04 -9.43
C ALA A 51 -13.70 18.20 -10.33
N ALA A 52 -12.86 17.93 -11.33
CA ALA A 52 -12.46 18.93 -12.32
C ALA A 52 -13.66 19.49 -13.09
N PHE A 53 -14.60 18.64 -13.50
CA PHE A 53 -15.78 19.08 -14.24
C PHE A 53 -16.69 19.99 -13.41
N PHE A 54 -17.03 19.59 -12.18
CA PHE A 54 -17.96 20.32 -11.30
C PHE A 54 -17.34 21.58 -10.70
N TYR A 55 -16.08 21.50 -10.26
CA TYR A 55 -15.42 22.58 -9.50
C TYR A 55 -14.42 23.38 -10.33
N LYS A 56 -14.27 23.07 -11.62
CA LYS A 56 -13.35 23.76 -12.54
C LYS A 56 -11.90 23.77 -12.06
N ILE A 57 -11.51 22.70 -11.36
CA ILE A 57 -10.14 22.50 -10.89
C ILE A 57 -9.26 22.15 -12.10
N LEU A 58 -8.10 22.80 -12.18
CA LEU A 58 -7.06 22.46 -13.15
C LEU A 58 -6.32 21.21 -12.64
N LEU A 59 -6.39 20.13 -13.42
CA LEU A 59 -5.75 18.84 -13.13
C LEU A 59 -4.27 18.79 -13.55
N ASN A 60 -3.59 19.92 -13.69
CA ASN A 60 -2.18 19.93 -14.01
C ASN A 60 -1.37 19.29 -12.87
N GLU A 61 -0.29 18.60 -13.24
CA GLU A 61 0.51 17.73 -12.38
C GLU A 61 1.09 18.45 -11.14
N ASP A 62 1.21 19.79 -11.19
CA ASP A 62 1.77 20.58 -10.09
C ASP A 62 0.79 20.81 -8.91
N ASN A 63 -0.52 20.67 -9.13
CA ASN A 63 -1.53 20.97 -8.10
C ASN A 63 -1.88 19.75 -7.23
N PHE A 64 -1.59 18.54 -7.71
CA PHE A 64 -1.88 17.29 -7.01
C PHE A 64 -0.58 16.51 -6.81
N ASP A 65 0.01 16.64 -5.63
CA ASP A 65 1.22 15.93 -5.25
C ASP A 65 0.84 14.72 -4.38
N VAL A 66 1.01 13.51 -4.90
CA VAL A 66 0.68 12.26 -4.21
C VAL A 66 1.55 11.99 -2.98
N TYR A 67 2.67 12.71 -2.83
CA TYR A 67 3.52 12.63 -1.65
C TYR A 67 3.09 13.63 -0.56
N LYS A 68 2.04 14.41 -0.81
CA LYS A 68 1.49 15.37 0.13
C LYS A 68 0.05 15.03 0.51
N ASP A 69 -0.32 15.42 1.72
CA ASP A 69 -1.68 15.32 2.23
C ASP A 69 -2.05 16.60 2.98
N ILE A 70 -3.34 16.78 3.27
CA ILE A 70 -3.85 17.92 4.02
C ILE A 70 -3.79 17.61 5.51
N TYR A 71 -2.90 18.30 6.23
CA TYR A 71 -2.78 18.25 7.69
C TYR A 71 -2.95 19.67 8.25
N HIS A 72 -3.84 19.84 9.24
CA HIS A 72 -4.18 21.15 9.80
C HIS A 72 -4.47 22.24 8.74
N ASP A 73 -5.29 21.88 7.74
CA ASP A 73 -5.65 22.73 6.59
C ASP A 73 -4.47 23.17 5.70
N GLN A 74 -3.31 22.51 5.82
CA GLN A 74 -2.11 22.76 5.01
C GLN A 74 -1.70 21.52 4.21
N LEU A 75 -1.24 21.74 2.97
CA LEU A 75 -0.70 20.68 2.14
C LEU A 75 0.77 20.41 2.50
N VAL A 76 1.04 19.29 3.17
CA VAL A 76 2.36 18.93 3.73
C VAL A 76 2.81 17.58 3.22
N ASN A 77 4.11 17.27 3.27
CA ASN A 77 4.60 15.94 2.89
C ASN A 77 4.10 14.89 3.89
N ILE A 78 3.67 13.73 3.40
CA ILE A 78 3.15 12.64 4.23
C ILE A 78 4.19 12.19 5.28
N GLN A 79 5.48 12.26 4.94
CA GLN A 79 6.55 11.92 5.88
C GLN A 79 6.67 12.90 7.06
N ASP A 80 6.25 14.15 6.88
CA ASP A 80 6.32 15.19 7.91
C ASP A 80 5.18 15.11 8.92
N ILE A 81 4.01 14.59 8.54
CA ILE A 81 2.82 14.43 9.41
C ILE A 81 3.17 13.60 10.65
N SER A 82 3.77 12.41 10.45
CA SER A 82 4.17 11.52 11.55
C SER A 82 5.18 12.15 12.52
N ASN A 83 6.01 13.09 12.03
CA ASN A 83 7.00 13.79 12.84
C ASN A 83 6.38 14.96 13.62
N GLU A 84 5.28 15.52 13.12
CA GLU A 84 4.50 16.57 13.79
C GLU A 84 3.59 15.99 14.86
N ASP A 85 2.92 14.86 14.62
CA ASP A 85 2.13 14.14 15.65
C ASP A 85 3.00 13.84 16.89
N ALA A 86 4.22 13.35 16.66
CA ALA A 86 5.18 13.08 17.73
C ALA A 86 5.68 14.35 18.45
N LYS A 87 5.70 15.51 17.77
CA LYS A 87 6.08 16.80 18.38
C LYS A 87 4.92 17.42 19.16
N GLU A 88 3.69 17.32 18.67
CA GLU A 88 2.51 17.81 19.37
C GLU A 88 2.26 17.04 20.67
N GLU A 89 2.51 15.72 20.70
CA GLU A 89 2.48 14.96 21.95
C GLU A 89 3.55 15.43 22.97
N LEU A 90 4.75 15.79 22.49
CA LEU A 90 5.83 16.31 23.33
C LEU A 90 5.53 17.73 23.86
N ASP A 91 4.97 18.60 23.03
CA ASP A 91 4.63 19.98 23.39
C ASP A 91 3.40 20.04 24.33
N ALA A 92 2.39 19.21 24.09
CA ALA A 92 1.24 19.06 24.99
C ALA A 92 1.66 18.49 26.37
N GLY A 93 2.63 17.56 26.38
CA GLY A 93 3.20 17.00 27.60
C GLY A 93 4.05 17.99 28.41
N LEU A 94 4.66 18.98 27.76
CA LEU A 94 5.47 20.03 28.41
C LEU A 94 4.58 21.12 29.02
N LEU A 95 3.45 21.45 28.39
CA LEU A 95 2.49 22.44 28.88
C LEU A 95 1.82 22.01 30.19
N LEU A 96 1.58 20.71 30.38
CA LEU A 96 0.95 20.15 31.59
C LEU A 96 1.88 20.07 32.81
N LYS A 97 3.20 20.27 32.65
CA LYS A 97 4.19 20.16 33.75
C LYS A 97 4.62 21.50 34.35
N THR A 98 4.08 22.62 33.84
CA THR A 98 4.44 23.97 34.30
C THR A 98 3.27 24.76 34.91
N GLY A 99 2.10 24.12 35.08
CA GLY A 99 0.91 24.68 35.74
C GLY A 99 0.76 24.25 37.19
#